data_AF-A0A2U1M6D4-F1
#
_entry.id   AF-A0A2U1M6D4-F1
#
_cell.length_a   1.000
_cell.length_b   1.000
_cell.length_c   1.000
_cell.angle_alpha   90.00
_cell.angle_beta   90.00
_cell.angle_gamma   90.00
#
_symmetry.space_group_name_H-M   'P 1'
#
loop_
_entity.id
_entity.type
_entity.pdbx_description
1 polymer ?
#
loop_
_entity_poly.entity_id
_entity_poly.type
_entity_poly.pdbx_seq_one_letter_code
_entity_poly.pdbx_strand_id
1 'polypeptide(L)'
;MLRIKRVATILSNYQKDEGDDSGGPRGCGRNCLRKCCLPGSKLPLYAFPKSDKVELCDKNEFPFAFLDSLLLGEWEDRMERGLFRYDVTACETKVIPGEHGFIAQLNEGRHLKKRPTEFQVDKVLQPFDENKFNFTKVGQEEVLFQFEASEDGEVQFHPSAPIVAENSPSVVAINVSPIEYGHVLLIPRILERLPQRIDHKSLLLALYMAHEAGSPYFRLGYNSLGAFATINHLHFQAYYLAVPFPIEKAATRKITDFNGGVEISEIFNYPVKGLIFEGGNSLEDLSNAVADTCICLQDNNIPYNVLISESGKRVFVLPQCYAEKQALGEVSSEVLDTQVNPAVWEISGHIVLKRKEDYEGASEKKAWRLLAEVSLSEERFQEVVALIFEAISCAVIERMSEDEQDVDKVGGRNNGTQAAIMPGKHECLVQH
;
A
#
# COMPACT_ATOMS: atom_id res chain seq x y z
N MET A 1 -4.43 -19.12 -34.83
CA MET A 1 -3.46 -19.98 -34.11
C MET A 1 -2.25 -19.11 -33.78
N LEU A 2 -2.24 -18.49 -32.59
CA LEU A 2 -1.17 -17.58 -32.17
C LEU A 2 0.00 -18.42 -31.63
N ARG A 3 1.15 -18.36 -32.31
CA ARG A 3 2.40 -19.01 -31.87
C ARG A 3 3.14 -18.04 -30.95
N ILE A 4 3.11 -18.31 -29.64
CA ILE A 4 3.93 -17.60 -28.66
C ILE A 4 5.39 -18.01 -28.88
N LYS A 5 6.23 -17.02 -29.17
CA LYS A 5 7.67 -17.19 -29.39
C LYS A 5 8.34 -17.21 -28.02
N ARG A 6 8.97 -18.33 -27.64
CA ARG A 6 9.78 -18.39 -26.40
C ARG A 6 11.00 -17.47 -26.57
N VAL A 7 11.04 -16.37 -25.83
CA VAL A 7 12.20 -15.46 -25.73
C VAL A 7 13.03 -15.89 -24.52
N ALA A 8 14.36 -15.86 -24.66
CA ALA A 8 15.27 -16.25 -23.59
C ALA A 8 15.16 -15.25 -22.42
N THR A 9 14.87 -15.76 -21.22
CA THR A 9 14.83 -15.00 -19.97
C THR A 9 16.23 -14.44 -19.68
N ILE A 10 16.44 -13.15 -19.91
CA ILE A 10 17.47 -12.41 -19.17
C ILE A 10 17.01 -12.46 -17.70
N LEU A 11 17.91 -12.65 -16.75
CA LEU A 11 17.58 -12.57 -15.32
C LEU A 11 17.95 -11.16 -14.86
N SER A 12 17.02 -10.38 -14.31
CA SER A 12 17.39 -9.11 -13.65
C SER A 12 18.42 -9.39 -12.56
N ASN A 13 19.64 -8.88 -12.77
CA ASN A 13 20.76 -8.93 -11.83
C ASN A 13 21.00 -7.56 -11.15
N TYR A 14 20.20 -6.52 -11.43
CA TYR A 14 20.38 -5.16 -10.87
C TYR A 14 20.27 -5.10 -9.35
N GLN A 15 19.60 -6.11 -8.80
CA GLN A 15 19.21 -6.22 -7.42
C GLN A 15 20.15 -7.08 -6.55
N LYS A 16 21.25 -7.62 -7.11
CA LYS A 16 22.28 -8.33 -6.31
C LYS A 16 23.25 -7.33 -5.67
N ASP A 17 23.54 -7.52 -4.39
CA ASP A 17 24.57 -6.77 -3.65
C ASP A 17 25.98 -7.31 -3.98
N GLU A 18 26.37 -7.28 -5.25
CA GLU A 18 27.79 -7.39 -5.60
C GLU A 18 28.39 -5.99 -5.50
N GLY A 19 29.25 -5.79 -4.51
CA GLY A 19 29.79 -4.52 -4.05
C GLY A 19 30.75 -3.82 -5.01
N ASP A 20 30.27 -3.48 -6.21
CA ASP A 20 31.01 -2.68 -7.17
C ASP A 20 30.46 -1.25 -7.20
N ASP A 21 30.77 -0.50 -6.14
CA ASP A 21 30.61 0.95 -6.07
C ASP A 21 31.84 1.62 -6.74
N SER A 22 32.14 1.24 -7.98
CA SER A 22 33.14 1.90 -8.80
C SER A 22 32.49 3.10 -9.48
N GLY A 23 32.34 4.18 -8.71
CA GLY A 23 31.81 5.47 -9.16
C GLY A 23 32.64 6.09 -10.28
N GLY A 24 32.29 5.75 -11.52
CA GLY A 24 32.75 6.44 -12.71
C GLY A 24 31.85 7.65 -13.06
N PRO A 25 32.29 8.53 -13.97
CA PRO A 25 31.52 9.73 -14.39
C PRO A 25 30.20 9.42 -15.13
N ARG A 26 29.77 8.15 -15.23
CA ARG A 26 28.54 7.68 -15.89
C ARG A 26 27.53 7.03 -14.91
N GLY A 27 27.64 7.29 -13.61
CA GLY A 27 26.77 6.70 -12.58
C GLY A 27 27.23 5.30 -12.14
N CYS A 28 26.41 4.61 -11.34
CA CYS A 28 26.78 3.32 -10.72
C CYS A 28 26.64 2.08 -11.64
N GLY A 29 26.46 2.28 -12.96
CA GLY A 29 26.29 1.19 -13.94
C GLY A 29 24.97 0.43 -13.87
N ARG A 30 24.12 0.69 -12.86
CA ARG A 30 22.83 0.00 -12.64
C ARG A 30 21.59 0.79 -13.11
N ASN A 31 21.79 1.96 -13.70
CA ASN A 31 20.74 2.93 -14.03
C ASN A 31 19.71 3.13 -12.91
N CYS A 32 20.17 3.33 -11.67
CA CYS A 32 19.25 3.34 -10.52
C CYS A 32 18.52 4.69 -10.34
N LEU A 33 17.66 4.79 -9.32
CA LEU A 33 16.93 6.01 -8.97
C LEU A 33 17.67 6.92 -7.98
N ARG A 34 18.95 6.65 -7.70
CA ARG A 34 19.79 7.53 -6.87
C ARG A 34 20.36 8.69 -7.68
N LYS A 35 20.85 9.71 -6.97
CA LYS A 35 21.50 10.92 -7.53
C LYS A 35 22.60 10.63 -8.57
N CYS A 36 23.23 9.46 -8.53
CA CYS A 36 24.24 9.05 -9.50
C CYS A 36 23.70 8.75 -10.91
N CYS A 37 22.41 8.43 -11.05
CA CYS A 37 21.79 8.03 -12.32
C CYS A 37 20.49 8.80 -12.64
N LEU A 38 19.99 9.60 -11.71
CA LEU A 38 18.74 10.36 -11.85
C LEU A 38 18.81 11.61 -12.76
N PRO A 39 19.92 12.38 -12.82
CA PRO A 39 19.96 13.58 -13.64
C PRO A 39 19.70 13.30 -15.13
N GLY A 40 18.68 13.94 -15.69
CA GLY A 40 18.28 13.77 -17.09
C GLY A 40 17.39 12.54 -17.37
N SER A 41 17.08 11.74 -16.35
CA SER A 41 16.16 10.61 -16.47
C SER A 41 14.75 11.06 -16.78
N LYS A 42 14.07 10.25 -17.59
CA LYS A 42 12.66 10.40 -17.92
C LYS A 42 11.96 9.07 -17.76
N LEU A 43 10.75 9.12 -17.21
CA LEU A 43 9.85 7.98 -17.08
C LEU A 43 8.48 8.40 -17.61
N PRO A 44 7.66 7.44 -18.10
CA PRO A 44 6.27 7.74 -18.34
C PRO A 44 5.61 8.28 -17.07
N LEU A 45 4.63 9.15 -17.21
CA LEU A 45 3.86 9.73 -16.10
C LEU A 45 2.38 9.49 -16.37
N TYR A 46 1.72 8.88 -15.40
CA TYR A 46 0.27 8.81 -15.30
C TYR A 46 -0.17 9.84 -14.26
N ALA A 47 -0.94 10.84 -14.68
CA ALA A 47 -1.54 11.82 -13.79
C ALA A 47 -3.03 11.47 -13.56
N PHE A 48 -3.40 11.22 -12.31
CA PHE A 48 -4.77 10.84 -11.94
C PHE A 48 -5.56 12.05 -11.41
N PRO A 49 -6.88 12.13 -11.66
CA PRO A 49 -7.72 13.18 -11.12
C PRO A 49 -7.91 13.00 -9.61
N LYS A 50 -7.80 14.08 -8.83
CA LYS A 50 -8.28 14.08 -7.44
C LYS A 50 -9.80 14.19 -7.47
N SER A 51 -10.50 13.09 -7.31
CA SER A 51 -11.96 13.14 -7.17
C SER A 51 -12.34 13.44 -5.72
N ASP A 52 -12.95 14.61 -5.49
CA ASP A 52 -13.61 14.96 -4.22
C ASP A 52 -15.06 14.41 -4.14
N LYS A 53 -15.56 13.82 -5.22
CA LYS A 53 -16.95 13.36 -5.32
C LYS A 53 -16.98 11.90 -5.73
N VAL A 54 -17.26 11.04 -4.76
CA VAL A 54 -17.73 9.69 -5.06
C VAL A 54 -19.12 9.86 -5.67
N GLU A 55 -19.22 9.95 -7.00
CA GLU A 55 -20.50 9.76 -7.67
C GLU A 55 -20.95 8.32 -7.40
N LEU A 56 -21.73 8.15 -6.34
CA LEU A 56 -22.66 7.05 -6.13
C LEU A 56 -23.77 7.15 -7.19
N CYS A 57 -23.40 7.04 -8.46
CA CYS A 57 -24.34 6.92 -9.56
C CYS A 57 -24.16 5.55 -10.20
N ASP A 58 -25.05 4.64 -9.80
CA ASP A 58 -25.50 3.55 -10.64
C ASP A 58 -25.71 4.04 -12.08
N LYS A 59 -25.10 3.30 -13.02
CA LYS A 59 -25.22 3.44 -14.48
C LYS A 59 -24.53 4.65 -15.10
N ASN A 60 -23.26 4.48 -15.41
CA ASN A 60 -22.74 4.72 -16.77
C ASN A 60 -21.42 3.96 -16.95
N GLU A 61 -21.23 3.40 -18.13
CA GLU A 61 -20.05 2.63 -18.54
C GLU A 61 -18.77 3.35 -18.13
N PHE A 62 -17.93 2.72 -17.31
CA PHE A 62 -16.58 3.21 -17.04
C PHE A 62 -15.90 3.45 -18.40
N PRO A 63 -15.51 4.68 -18.77
CA PRO A 63 -14.68 4.88 -19.94
C PRO A 63 -13.38 4.14 -19.63
N PHE A 64 -13.18 3.00 -20.29
CA PHE A 64 -12.00 2.14 -20.28
C PHE A 64 -10.93 2.52 -19.24
N ALA A 65 -10.79 1.75 -18.16
CA ALA A 65 -9.80 2.01 -17.10
C ALA A 65 -8.38 2.03 -17.70
N PHE A 66 -7.95 3.20 -18.14
CA PHE A 66 -6.74 3.38 -18.94
C PHE A 66 -5.50 2.97 -18.14
N LEU A 67 -5.52 3.17 -16.82
CA LEU A 67 -4.47 2.70 -15.92
C LEU A 67 -4.29 1.18 -16.00
N ASP A 68 -5.38 0.42 -16.06
CA ASP A 68 -5.37 -1.05 -16.07
C ASP A 68 -4.60 -1.57 -17.29
N SER A 69 -4.91 -1.01 -18.46
CA SER A 69 -4.26 -1.41 -19.72
C SER A 69 -2.82 -0.91 -19.83
N LEU A 70 -2.53 0.30 -19.33
CA LEU A 70 -1.17 0.82 -19.25
C LEU A 70 -0.30 -0.06 -18.36
N LEU A 71 -0.77 -0.37 -17.15
CA LEU A 71 -0.04 -1.16 -16.17
C LEU A 71 0.26 -2.55 -16.70
N LEU A 72 -0.75 -3.26 -17.22
CA LEU A 72 -0.56 -4.60 -17.77
C LEU A 72 0.34 -4.60 -19.00
N GLY A 73 0.18 -3.65 -19.92
CA GLY A 73 1.04 -3.53 -21.11
C GLY A 73 2.50 -3.26 -20.75
N GLU A 74 2.76 -2.34 -19.82
CA GLU A 74 4.11 -2.06 -19.34
C GLU A 74 4.68 -3.27 -18.57
N TRP A 75 3.88 -3.95 -17.75
CA TRP A 75 4.31 -5.15 -17.01
C TRP A 75 4.69 -6.30 -17.96
N GLU A 76 3.92 -6.52 -19.02
CA GLU A 76 4.21 -7.50 -20.08
C GLU A 76 5.50 -7.15 -20.85
N ASP A 77 5.72 -5.87 -21.20
CA ASP A 77 6.99 -5.43 -21.80
C ASP A 77 8.19 -5.80 -20.92
N ARG A 78 8.10 -5.56 -19.60
CA ARG A 78 9.17 -5.93 -18.65
C ARG A 78 9.34 -7.46 -18.59
N MET A 79 8.27 -8.23 -18.83
CA MET A 79 8.32 -9.68 -18.87
C MET A 79 9.06 -10.17 -20.11
N GLU A 80 8.72 -9.65 -21.28
CA GLU A 80 9.38 -9.95 -22.55
C GLU A 80 10.87 -9.59 -22.53
N ARG A 81 11.23 -8.54 -21.80
CA ARG A 81 12.61 -8.09 -21.59
C ARG A 81 13.40 -8.92 -20.57
N GLY A 82 12.77 -9.84 -19.85
CA GLY A 82 13.44 -10.67 -18.84
C GLY A 82 13.81 -9.90 -17.57
N LEU A 83 12.93 -9.05 -17.06
CA LEU A 83 13.21 -8.31 -15.82
C LEU A 83 12.69 -9.00 -14.55
N PHE A 84 12.00 -10.13 -14.70
CA PHE A 84 11.53 -10.96 -13.60
C PHE A 84 12.48 -12.11 -13.28
N ARG A 85 12.43 -12.58 -12.04
CA ARG A 85 13.26 -13.70 -11.57
C ARG A 85 12.74 -15.06 -12.01
N TYR A 86 11.46 -15.16 -12.38
CA TYR A 86 10.81 -16.37 -12.89
C TYR A 86 9.51 -15.98 -13.61
N ASP A 87 8.97 -16.93 -14.37
CA ASP A 87 7.67 -16.78 -15.02
C ASP A 87 6.56 -17.18 -14.05
N VAL A 88 5.78 -16.19 -13.60
CA VAL A 88 4.64 -16.40 -12.69
C VAL A 88 3.41 -16.93 -13.40
N THR A 89 3.30 -16.74 -14.72
CA THR A 89 2.13 -17.19 -15.49
C THR A 89 2.08 -18.72 -15.65
N ALA A 90 3.19 -19.38 -15.34
CA ALA A 90 3.31 -20.83 -15.29
C ALA A 90 2.95 -21.43 -13.92
N CYS A 91 2.68 -20.61 -12.90
CA CYS A 91 2.34 -21.09 -11.57
C CYS A 91 0.95 -21.75 -11.56
N GLU A 92 0.85 -22.88 -10.86
CA GLU A 92 -0.42 -23.61 -10.72
C GLU A 92 -1.27 -22.97 -9.63
N THR A 93 -2.50 -22.59 -9.97
CA THR A 93 -3.47 -22.00 -9.05
C THR A 93 -4.77 -22.80 -9.06
N LYS A 94 -5.37 -23.03 -7.89
CA LYS A 94 -6.68 -23.67 -7.74
C LYS A 94 -7.47 -23.07 -6.58
N VAL A 95 -8.79 -23.05 -6.72
CA VAL A 95 -9.69 -22.82 -5.60
C VAL A 95 -9.82 -24.12 -4.81
N ILE A 96 -9.50 -24.08 -3.52
CA ILE A 96 -9.68 -25.19 -2.59
C ILE A 96 -11.19 -25.40 -2.38
N PRO A 97 -11.72 -26.61 -2.59
CA PRO A 97 -13.12 -26.93 -2.30
C PRO A 97 -13.43 -26.69 -0.81
N GLY A 98 -14.54 -26.01 -0.53
CA GLY A 98 -14.92 -25.61 0.81
C GLY A 98 -15.94 -24.47 0.83
N GLU A 99 -16.37 -24.08 2.02
CA GLU A 99 -17.33 -22.98 2.24
C GLU A 99 -16.75 -21.62 1.84
N HIS A 100 -15.49 -21.36 2.21
CA HIS A 100 -14.80 -20.08 2.03
C HIS A 100 -14.12 -19.98 0.67
N GLY A 101 -13.82 -21.11 0.02
CA GLY A 101 -13.16 -21.17 -1.27
C GLY A 101 -11.77 -20.53 -1.27
N PHE A 102 -10.92 -20.90 -0.31
CA PHE A 102 -9.51 -20.48 -0.25
C PHE A 102 -8.78 -20.74 -1.56
N ILE A 103 -7.86 -19.86 -1.95
CA ILE A 103 -7.11 -19.98 -3.20
C ILE A 103 -5.73 -20.53 -2.84
N ALA A 104 -5.33 -21.65 -3.43
CA ALA A 104 -3.98 -22.18 -3.33
C ALA A 104 -3.22 -21.89 -4.62
N GLN A 105 -1.99 -21.40 -4.49
CA GLN A 105 -1.10 -21.21 -5.62
C GLN A 105 0.29 -21.77 -5.30
N LEU A 106 0.89 -22.49 -6.24
CA LEU A 106 2.23 -23.05 -6.10
C LEU A 106 3.30 -22.15 -6.75
N ASN A 107 4.14 -21.53 -5.92
CA ASN A 107 5.26 -20.69 -6.36
C ASN A 107 6.61 -21.31 -5.93
N GLU A 108 6.99 -22.41 -6.58
CA GLU A 108 8.27 -23.09 -6.32
C GLU A 108 9.48 -22.19 -6.63
N GLY A 109 10.53 -22.31 -5.83
CA GLY A 109 11.78 -21.56 -6.03
C GLY A 109 11.69 -20.04 -5.79
N ARG A 110 10.49 -19.46 -5.60
CA ARG A 110 10.33 -18.05 -5.23
C ARG A 110 11.08 -17.70 -3.95
N HIS A 111 10.96 -18.57 -2.95
CA HIS A 111 11.58 -18.37 -1.64
C HIS A 111 13.12 -18.43 -1.68
N LEU A 112 13.70 -19.22 -2.59
CA LEU A 112 15.16 -19.31 -2.78
C LEU A 112 15.78 -18.03 -3.31
N LYS A 113 14.98 -17.20 -3.99
CA LYS A 113 15.40 -15.90 -4.52
C LYS A 113 14.98 -14.75 -3.60
N LYS A 114 14.23 -15.01 -2.52
CA LYS A 114 13.79 -13.98 -1.58
C LYS A 114 14.99 -13.49 -0.77
N ARG A 115 15.12 -12.17 -0.63
CA ARG A 115 16.16 -11.59 0.23
C ARG A 115 15.85 -11.90 1.69
N PRO A 116 16.86 -12.12 2.55
CA PRO A 116 16.67 -12.16 3.98
C PRO A 116 16.06 -10.84 4.49
N THR A 117 15.24 -10.92 5.53
CA THR A 117 14.77 -9.72 6.23
C THR A 117 15.95 -9.10 6.97
N GLU A 118 16.32 -7.87 6.63
CA GLU A 118 17.46 -7.16 7.21
C GLU A 118 17.08 -6.34 8.46
N PHE A 119 15.83 -6.41 8.89
CA PHE A 119 15.27 -5.62 9.99
C PHE A 119 14.87 -6.51 11.16
N GLN A 120 14.87 -5.94 12.37
CA GLN A 120 14.35 -6.65 13.54
C GLN A 120 12.83 -6.75 13.42
N VAL A 121 12.23 -7.82 13.96
CA VAL A 121 10.79 -8.09 13.83
C VAL A 121 10.02 -7.70 15.11
N ASP A 122 10.71 -7.09 16.07
CA ASP A 122 10.19 -6.67 17.37
C ASP A 122 9.46 -5.31 17.32
N LYS A 123 9.79 -4.47 16.33
CA LYS A 123 9.20 -3.13 16.17
C LYS A 123 8.53 -2.93 14.82
N VAL A 124 7.27 -2.47 14.87
CA VAL A 124 6.49 -2.05 13.69
C VAL A 124 7.08 -0.79 13.07
N LEU A 125 7.49 0.18 13.89
CA LEU A 125 8.12 1.41 13.42
C LEU A 125 9.64 1.35 13.59
N GLN A 126 10.35 1.51 12.48
CA GLN A 126 11.81 1.60 12.45
C GLN A 126 12.24 2.74 11.52
N PRO A 127 13.31 3.47 11.85
CA PRO A 127 13.86 4.48 10.96
C PRO A 127 14.32 3.85 9.65
N PHE A 128 14.16 4.59 8.56
CA PHE A 128 14.72 4.21 7.26
C PHE A 128 16.24 4.02 7.37
N ASP A 129 16.77 3.00 6.69
CA ASP A 129 18.20 2.70 6.64
C ASP A 129 18.66 2.63 5.18
N GLU A 130 19.48 3.61 4.77
CA GLU A 130 19.97 3.71 3.39
C GLU A 130 20.97 2.62 3.02
N ASN A 131 21.62 2.00 4.01
CA ASN A 131 22.61 0.96 3.79
C ASN A 131 21.95 -0.35 3.36
N LYS A 132 20.78 -0.65 3.91
CA LYS A 132 19.96 -1.81 3.55
C LYS A 132 19.29 -1.66 2.19
N PHE A 133 18.75 -2.74 1.65
CA PHE A 133 18.03 -2.64 0.39
C PHE A 133 16.83 -1.68 0.49
N ASN A 134 16.67 -0.82 -0.53
CA ASN A 134 15.56 0.11 -0.65
C ASN A 134 15.30 0.43 -2.13
N PHE A 135 14.10 0.90 -2.46
CA PHE A 135 13.68 1.07 -3.85
C PHE A 135 14.44 2.15 -4.64
N THR A 136 15.21 3.04 -4.01
CA THR A 136 16.08 3.94 -4.78
C THR A 136 17.20 3.18 -5.52
N LYS A 137 17.50 1.95 -5.09
CA LYS A 137 18.54 1.08 -5.65
C LYS A 137 18.05 0.24 -6.85
N VAL A 138 16.75 0.22 -7.15
CA VAL A 138 16.24 -0.50 -8.34
C VAL A 138 16.65 0.20 -9.63
N GLY A 139 16.75 -0.56 -10.72
CA GLY A 139 16.98 0.01 -12.06
C GLY A 139 15.74 0.76 -12.56
N GLN A 140 15.92 1.85 -13.30
CA GLN A 140 14.83 2.62 -13.91
C GLN A 140 13.96 1.79 -14.84
N GLU A 141 14.51 0.72 -15.40
CA GLU A 141 13.89 -0.26 -16.29
C GLU A 141 12.85 -1.13 -15.55
N GLU A 142 12.99 -1.27 -14.23
CA GLU A 142 12.01 -1.94 -13.38
C GLU A 142 10.82 -1.02 -13.05
N VAL A 143 10.92 0.30 -13.33
CA VAL A 143 9.84 1.26 -13.15
C VAL A 143 8.94 1.27 -14.39
N LEU A 144 7.63 1.23 -14.16
CA LEU A 144 6.62 1.35 -15.21
C LEU A 144 6.38 2.83 -15.52
N PHE A 145 6.00 3.61 -14.50
CA PHE A 145 5.68 5.02 -14.64
C PHE A 145 5.69 5.76 -13.29
N GLN A 146 5.76 7.08 -13.35
CA GLN A 146 5.42 8.01 -12.28
C GLN A 146 3.90 8.05 -12.12
N PHE A 147 3.40 8.14 -10.88
CA PHE A 147 1.97 8.16 -10.56
C PHE A 147 1.66 9.35 -9.66
N GLU A 148 1.14 10.42 -10.25
CA GLU A 148 0.97 11.71 -9.59
C GLU A 148 -0.46 12.23 -9.73
N ALA A 149 -0.86 13.14 -8.84
CA ALA A 149 -2.13 13.82 -9.01
C ALA A 149 -2.06 14.84 -10.16
N SER A 150 -3.12 14.92 -10.95
CA SER A 150 -3.26 15.91 -12.01
C SER A 150 -3.52 17.31 -11.45
N GLU A 151 -3.00 18.34 -12.13
CA GLU A 151 -3.22 19.74 -11.80
C GLU A 151 -4.58 20.25 -12.28
N ASP A 152 -5.11 19.71 -13.37
CA ASP A 152 -6.35 20.16 -14.01
C ASP A 152 -7.57 19.28 -13.69
N GLY A 153 -7.37 18.23 -12.90
CA GLY A 153 -8.44 17.29 -12.51
C GLY A 153 -8.83 16.31 -13.61
N GLU A 154 -8.04 16.18 -14.68
CA GLU A 154 -8.26 15.21 -15.75
C GLU A 154 -7.19 14.12 -15.75
N VAL A 155 -7.53 12.95 -16.31
CA VAL A 155 -6.55 11.88 -16.52
C VAL A 155 -5.57 12.29 -17.64
N GLN A 156 -4.27 12.28 -17.35
CA GLN A 156 -3.24 12.59 -18.35
C GLN A 156 -2.16 11.51 -18.40
N PHE A 157 -1.60 11.29 -19.59
CA PHE A 157 -0.46 10.40 -19.78
C PHE A 157 0.64 11.07 -20.60
N HIS A 158 1.83 11.12 -20.02
CA HIS A 158 3.02 11.63 -20.68
C HIS A 158 4.02 10.49 -20.84
N PRO A 159 4.24 9.96 -22.07
CA PRO A 159 5.13 8.82 -22.30
C PRO A 159 6.60 9.05 -21.88
N SER A 160 7.01 10.31 -21.72
CA SER A 160 8.37 10.68 -21.36
C SER A 160 8.38 11.98 -20.57
N ALA A 161 8.04 11.89 -19.28
CA ALA A 161 8.10 13.01 -18.35
C ALA A 161 9.45 13.04 -17.61
N PRO A 162 10.02 14.24 -17.35
CA PRO A 162 11.22 14.34 -16.52
C PRO A 162 10.93 13.89 -15.09
N ILE A 163 11.91 13.26 -14.44
CA ILE A 163 11.86 13.02 -13.01
C ILE A 163 12.36 14.29 -12.29
N VAL A 164 11.47 14.98 -11.59
CA VAL A 164 11.83 16.16 -10.79
C VAL A 164 12.20 15.68 -9.38
N ALA A 165 13.50 15.64 -9.09
CA ALA A 165 14.01 15.05 -7.85
C ALA A 165 13.50 15.78 -6.59
N GLU A 166 13.32 17.09 -6.69
CA GLU A 166 12.83 17.97 -5.63
C GLU A 166 11.38 17.66 -5.23
N ASN A 167 10.57 17.20 -6.18
CA ASN A 167 9.18 16.82 -5.94
C ASN A 167 9.06 15.41 -5.36
N SER A 168 10.13 14.62 -5.43
CA SER A 168 10.17 13.22 -5.02
C SER A 168 8.93 12.45 -5.50
N PRO A 169 8.89 12.04 -6.78
CA PRO A 169 7.68 11.45 -7.32
C PRO A 169 7.34 10.10 -6.69
N SER A 170 6.07 9.76 -6.71
CA SER A 170 5.60 8.41 -6.47
C SER A 170 5.70 7.61 -7.77
N VAL A 171 6.10 6.34 -7.65
CA VAL A 171 6.34 5.50 -8.82
C VAL A 171 5.68 4.14 -8.69
N VAL A 172 5.35 3.55 -9.83
CA VAL A 172 4.89 2.17 -9.97
C VAL A 172 6.00 1.37 -10.60
N ALA A 173 6.45 0.30 -9.94
CA ALA A 173 7.52 -0.56 -10.42
C ALA A 173 7.08 -2.03 -10.41
N ILE A 174 7.70 -2.88 -11.24
CA ILE A 174 7.43 -4.31 -11.18
C ILE A 174 7.89 -4.89 -9.84
N ASN A 175 7.15 -5.85 -9.31
CA ASN A 175 7.75 -6.76 -8.34
C ASN A 175 8.54 -7.82 -9.11
N VAL A 176 9.88 -7.74 -9.09
CA VAL A 176 10.75 -8.69 -9.80
C VAL A 176 10.60 -10.15 -9.31
N SER A 177 9.92 -10.39 -8.17
CA SER A 177 9.51 -11.71 -7.67
C SER A 177 7.99 -11.80 -7.55
N PRO A 178 7.28 -11.75 -8.70
CA PRO A 178 5.84 -11.51 -8.75
C PRO A 178 5.07 -12.70 -8.19
N ILE A 179 3.98 -12.43 -7.49
CA ILE A 179 3.13 -13.48 -6.88
C ILE A 179 2.12 -13.92 -7.91
N GLU A 180 1.53 -12.96 -8.62
CA GLU A 180 0.57 -13.20 -9.70
C GLU A 180 0.86 -12.23 -10.85
N TYR A 181 0.18 -12.43 -11.97
CA TYR A 181 0.14 -11.54 -13.12
C TYR A 181 -0.15 -10.08 -12.73
N GLY A 182 0.59 -9.16 -13.34
CA GLY A 182 0.51 -7.73 -13.05
C GLY A 182 0.99 -7.35 -11.64
N HIS A 183 1.78 -8.19 -10.95
CA HIS A 183 2.29 -7.83 -9.62
C HIS A 183 3.28 -6.66 -9.69
N VAL A 184 2.84 -5.50 -9.20
CA VAL A 184 3.58 -4.24 -9.10
C VAL A 184 3.72 -3.75 -7.66
N LEU A 185 4.58 -2.75 -7.48
CA LEU A 185 4.81 -2.03 -6.25
C LEU A 185 4.46 -0.55 -6.49
N LEU A 186 3.60 0.01 -5.65
CA LEU A 186 3.43 1.47 -5.56
C LEU A 186 4.36 1.98 -4.47
N ILE A 187 5.25 2.91 -4.81
CA ILE A 187 6.27 3.45 -3.93
C ILE A 187 6.03 4.96 -3.81
N PRO A 188 5.35 5.42 -2.74
CA PRO A 188 5.05 6.83 -2.54
C PRO A 188 6.33 7.63 -2.29
N ARG A 189 6.45 8.77 -2.97
CA ARG A 189 7.52 9.76 -2.79
C ARG A 189 8.91 9.11 -2.61
N ILE A 190 9.35 8.38 -3.63
CA ILE A 190 10.48 7.44 -3.53
C ILE A 190 11.80 8.07 -3.06
N LEU A 191 12.02 9.37 -3.31
CA LEU A 191 13.26 10.08 -2.96
C LEU A 191 13.23 10.67 -1.54
N GLU A 192 12.06 10.77 -0.92
CA GLU A 192 11.90 11.10 0.51
C GLU A 192 12.33 9.93 1.41
N ARG A 193 12.38 8.70 0.86
CA ARG A 193 12.84 7.50 1.58
C ARG A 193 12.03 7.25 2.85
N LEU A 194 10.70 7.32 2.70
CA LEU A 194 9.77 7.13 3.81
C LEU A 194 9.94 5.71 4.38
N PRO A 195 9.98 5.54 5.72
CA PRO A 195 9.97 4.21 6.32
C PRO A 195 8.65 3.48 6.01
N GLN A 196 8.61 2.16 6.18
CA GLN A 196 7.41 1.33 5.99
C GLN A 196 6.36 1.62 7.10
N ARG A 197 5.73 2.79 6.98
CA ARG A 197 4.76 3.40 7.90
C ARG A 197 3.61 3.97 7.07
N ILE A 198 2.36 3.74 7.47
CA ILE A 198 1.22 4.40 6.82
C ILE A 198 1.08 5.83 7.35
N ASP A 199 0.83 6.75 6.42
CA ASP A 199 0.34 8.11 6.66
C ASP A 199 -0.90 8.39 5.78
N HIS A 200 -1.62 9.48 6.05
CA HIS A 200 -2.81 9.86 5.29
C HIS A 200 -2.54 9.99 3.79
N LYS A 201 -1.44 10.67 3.41
CA LYS A 201 -1.14 11.01 2.02
C LYS A 201 -0.84 9.76 1.18
N SER A 202 -0.07 8.84 1.73
CA SER A 202 0.36 7.61 1.08
C SER A 202 -0.75 6.59 0.96
N LEU A 203 -1.62 6.47 1.97
CA LEU A 203 -2.79 5.61 1.87
C LEU A 203 -3.80 6.16 0.86
N LEU A 204 -4.03 7.48 0.85
CA LEU A 204 -4.91 8.12 -0.13
C LEU A 204 -4.40 7.89 -1.56
N LEU A 205 -3.10 7.99 -1.79
CA LEU A 205 -2.47 7.64 -3.07
C LEU A 205 -2.77 6.19 -3.50
N ALA A 206 -2.70 5.24 -2.56
CA ALA A 206 -3.02 3.84 -2.84
C ALA A 206 -4.51 3.65 -3.19
N LEU A 207 -5.41 4.36 -2.50
CA LEU A 207 -6.83 4.35 -2.84
C LEU A 207 -7.11 4.95 -4.22
N TYR A 208 -6.45 6.06 -4.60
CA TYR A 208 -6.56 6.60 -5.96
C TYR A 208 -6.08 5.59 -7.01
N MET A 209 -4.97 4.89 -6.78
CA MET A 209 -4.53 3.83 -7.70
C MET A 209 -5.59 2.73 -7.84
N ALA A 210 -6.20 2.29 -6.74
CA ALA A 210 -7.26 1.27 -6.77
C ALA A 210 -8.50 1.76 -7.53
N HIS A 211 -8.88 3.03 -7.31
CA HIS A 211 -10.00 3.68 -7.99
C HIS A 211 -9.77 3.78 -9.50
N GLU A 212 -8.61 4.30 -9.91
CA GLU A 212 -8.24 4.51 -11.32
C GLU A 212 -8.06 3.19 -12.09
N ALA A 213 -7.63 2.13 -11.42
CA ALA A 213 -7.58 0.80 -12.02
C ALA A 213 -9.00 0.29 -12.35
N GLY A 214 -10.02 0.71 -11.59
CA GLY A 214 -11.42 0.44 -11.89
C GLY A 214 -11.80 -1.04 -11.93
N SER A 215 -10.93 -1.93 -11.45
CA SER A 215 -11.07 -3.38 -11.57
C SER A 215 -11.27 -4.04 -10.21
N PRO A 216 -12.33 -4.84 -10.01
CA PRO A 216 -12.53 -5.60 -8.77
C PRO A 216 -11.50 -6.72 -8.59
N TYR A 217 -10.74 -7.04 -9.64
CA TYR A 217 -9.71 -8.07 -9.61
C TYR A 217 -8.33 -7.50 -9.29
N PHE A 218 -8.17 -6.17 -9.33
CA PHE A 218 -6.98 -5.48 -8.89
C PHE A 218 -7.09 -5.15 -7.40
N ARG A 219 -6.15 -5.65 -6.61
CA ARG A 219 -6.11 -5.44 -5.16
C ARG A 219 -4.78 -4.83 -4.79
N LEU A 220 -4.80 -3.90 -3.85
CA LEU A 220 -3.59 -3.39 -3.22
C LEU A 220 -3.48 -3.95 -1.82
N GLY A 221 -2.26 -4.27 -1.43
CA GLY A 221 -1.90 -4.84 -0.15
C GLY A 221 -0.77 -4.06 0.49
N TYR A 222 -0.88 -3.84 1.79
CA TYR A 222 0.18 -3.31 2.63
C TYR A 222 0.50 -4.29 3.74
N ASN A 223 1.78 -4.37 4.07
CA ASN A 223 2.29 -5.14 5.20
C ASN A 223 3.07 -4.17 6.09
N SER A 224 2.81 -4.14 7.40
CA SER A 224 3.68 -3.46 8.35
C SER A 224 4.94 -4.29 8.61
N LEU A 225 5.99 -3.68 9.19
CA LEU A 225 7.02 -4.49 9.86
C LEU A 225 6.37 -5.27 11.01
N GLY A 226 6.85 -6.49 11.28
CA GLY A 226 6.17 -7.45 12.16
C GLY A 226 5.03 -8.24 11.49
N ALA A 227 4.50 -7.76 10.37
CA ALA A 227 3.43 -8.39 9.59
C ALA A 227 3.90 -8.77 8.17
N PHE A 228 5.14 -9.26 8.08
CA PHE A 228 5.79 -9.77 6.86
C PHE A 228 6.17 -8.76 5.77
N ALA A 229 6.21 -7.46 6.08
CA ALA A 229 7.06 -6.56 5.29
C ALA A 229 8.54 -6.95 5.42
N THR A 230 9.28 -6.86 4.31
CA THR A 230 10.69 -7.28 4.25
C THR A 230 11.64 -6.14 3.89
N ILE A 231 11.09 -4.98 3.54
CA ILE A 231 11.83 -3.79 3.11
C ILE A 231 11.29 -2.63 3.94
N ASN A 232 12.17 -1.89 4.61
CA ASN A 232 11.81 -0.66 5.32
C ASN A 232 11.92 0.57 4.41
N HIS A 233 11.12 0.57 3.35
CA HIS A 233 10.90 1.71 2.47
C HIS A 233 9.44 1.61 2.05
N LEU A 234 8.63 2.63 2.36
CA LEU A 234 7.19 2.64 2.14
C LEU A 234 6.82 2.12 0.75
N HIS A 235 6.07 1.03 0.72
CA HIS A 235 5.50 0.49 -0.49
C HIS A 235 4.19 -0.25 -0.22
N PHE A 236 3.32 -0.18 -1.21
CA PHE A 236 2.17 -1.06 -1.37
C PHE A 236 2.48 -2.07 -2.47
N GLN A 237 1.86 -3.23 -2.40
CA GLN A 237 1.93 -4.27 -3.42
C GLN A 237 0.58 -4.37 -4.10
N ALA A 238 0.54 -4.66 -5.39
CA ALA A 238 -0.73 -4.86 -6.07
C ALA A 238 -0.60 -5.95 -7.13
N TYR A 239 -1.66 -6.71 -7.39
CA TYR A 239 -1.73 -7.63 -8.53
C TYR A 239 -3.17 -7.90 -8.95
N TYR A 240 -3.32 -8.57 -10.08
CA TYR A 240 -4.60 -9.00 -10.62
C TYR A 240 -4.87 -10.45 -10.30
N LEU A 241 -6.03 -10.76 -9.73
CA LEU A 241 -6.51 -12.14 -9.66
C LEU A 241 -8.00 -12.16 -9.93
N ALA A 242 -8.40 -12.81 -11.02
CA ALA A 242 -9.77 -12.91 -11.52
C ALA A 242 -10.64 -13.89 -10.70
N VAL A 243 -10.47 -13.87 -9.38
CA VAL A 243 -11.23 -14.66 -8.40
C VAL A 243 -11.47 -13.76 -7.18
N PRO A 244 -12.69 -13.72 -6.62
CA PRO A 244 -12.94 -13.05 -5.34
C PRO A 244 -12.12 -13.69 -4.23
N PHE A 245 -11.43 -12.88 -3.43
CA PHE A 245 -10.70 -13.37 -2.28
C PHE A 245 -11.68 -13.90 -1.22
N PRO A 246 -11.33 -14.97 -0.50
CA PRO A 246 -12.15 -15.50 0.58
C PRO A 246 -12.59 -14.45 1.61
N ILE A 247 -11.71 -13.52 1.98
CA ILE A 247 -12.03 -12.48 2.96
C ILE A 247 -13.11 -11.50 2.47
N GLU A 248 -13.20 -11.26 1.16
CA GLU A 248 -14.20 -10.36 0.57
C GLU A 248 -15.62 -10.92 0.69
N LYS A 249 -15.73 -12.25 0.80
CA LYS A 249 -16.98 -12.99 1.01
C LYS A 249 -17.31 -13.22 2.48
N ALA A 250 -16.41 -12.86 3.40
CA ALA A 250 -16.62 -13.05 4.82
C ALA A 250 -17.81 -12.23 5.31
N ALA A 251 -18.53 -12.76 6.29
CA ALA A 251 -19.67 -12.08 6.86
C ALA A 251 -19.19 -10.91 7.75
N THR A 252 -19.98 -9.84 7.79
CA THR A 252 -19.59 -8.59 8.46
C THR A 252 -20.66 -8.13 9.42
N ARG A 253 -20.24 -7.59 10.56
CA ARG A 253 -21.13 -7.00 11.56
C ARG A 253 -20.76 -5.55 11.76
N LYS A 254 -21.68 -4.65 11.38
CA LYS A 254 -21.53 -3.22 11.60
C LYS A 254 -21.29 -2.91 13.08
N ILE A 255 -20.26 -2.11 13.35
CA ILE A 255 -19.93 -1.59 14.68
C ILE A 255 -20.53 -0.19 14.81
N THR A 256 -20.15 0.72 13.91
CA THR A 256 -20.59 2.11 13.93
C THR A 256 -20.42 2.76 12.55
N ASP A 257 -21.08 3.89 12.36
CA ASP A 257 -20.66 4.89 11.38
C ASP A 257 -19.64 5.83 12.01
N PHE A 258 -18.71 6.32 11.20
CA PHE A 258 -17.66 7.25 11.57
C PHE A 258 -17.74 8.52 10.72
N ASN A 259 -17.06 9.58 11.14
CA ASN A 259 -17.07 10.88 10.48
C ASN A 259 -16.84 10.77 8.97
N GLY A 260 -17.49 11.65 8.22
CA GLY A 260 -17.46 11.59 6.77
C GLY A 260 -18.29 10.46 6.17
N GLY A 261 -19.11 9.74 6.94
CA GLY A 261 -20.01 8.70 6.42
C GLY A 261 -19.34 7.35 6.15
N VAL A 262 -18.20 7.09 6.80
CA VAL A 262 -17.48 5.82 6.71
C VAL A 262 -18.11 4.80 7.65
N GLU A 263 -18.56 3.67 7.13
CA GLU A 263 -19.03 2.55 7.93
C GLU A 263 -17.84 1.70 8.39
N ILE A 264 -17.81 1.37 9.69
CA ILE A 264 -16.83 0.46 10.28
C ILE A 264 -17.53 -0.82 10.72
N SER A 265 -17.07 -1.94 10.19
CA SER A 265 -17.61 -3.28 10.46
C SER A 265 -16.52 -4.23 10.95
N GLU A 266 -16.91 -5.22 11.76
CA GLU A 266 -16.06 -6.33 12.16
C GLU A 266 -16.27 -7.53 11.23
N ILE A 267 -15.18 -8.23 10.89
CA ILE A 267 -15.23 -9.50 10.15
C ILE A 267 -15.60 -10.64 11.10
N PHE A 268 -16.57 -11.48 10.71
CA PHE A 268 -16.85 -12.74 11.40
C PHE A 268 -16.98 -13.91 10.40
N ASN A 269 -16.95 -15.14 10.93
CA ASN A 269 -16.87 -16.36 10.12
C ASN A 269 -15.66 -16.39 9.16
N TYR A 270 -14.52 -15.88 9.63
CA TYR A 270 -13.24 -15.91 8.94
C TYR A 270 -12.13 -16.14 9.99
N PRO A 271 -11.04 -16.88 9.68
CA PRO A 271 -10.05 -17.24 10.69
C PRO A 271 -9.27 -16.03 11.24
N VAL A 272 -9.11 -14.98 10.44
CA VAL A 272 -8.41 -13.74 10.83
C VAL A 272 -9.43 -12.67 11.22
N LYS A 273 -9.28 -12.12 12.42
CA LYS A 273 -10.10 -10.99 12.89
C LYS A 273 -9.61 -9.69 12.28
N GLY A 274 -10.54 -8.78 12.05
CA GLY A 274 -10.20 -7.49 11.44
C GLY A 274 -11.39 -6.56 11.33
N LEU A 275 -11.07 -5.34 10.93
CA LEU A 275 -12.03 -4.28 10.67
C LEU A 275 -12.15 -4.05 9.16
N ILE A 276 -13.34 -3.70 8.72
CA ILE A 276 -13.65 -3.29 7.36
C ILE A 276 -14.14 -1.85 7.40
N PHE A 277 -13.66 -1.06 6.44
CA PHE A 277 -14.04 0.33 6.24
C PHE A 277 -14.62 0.46 4.84
N GLU A 278 -15.85 0.98 4.77
CA GLU A 278 -16.62 1.13 3.54
C GLU A 278 -17.35 2.49 3.55
N GLY A 279 -17.70 3.00 2.37
CA GLY A 279 -18.43 4.26 2.23
C GLY A 279 -17.51 5.48 2.36
N GLY A 280 -17.99 6.52 3.04
CA GLY A 280 -17.40 7.86 3.00
C GLY A 280 -18.08 8.78 1.99
N ASN A 281 -18.15 10.07 2.28
CA ASN A 281 -18.63 11.11 1.35
C ASN A 281 -17.59 11.37 0.25
N SER A 282 -16.32 11.16 0.58
CA SER A 282 -15.17 11.23 -0.31
C SER A 282 -14.22 10.04 -0.09
N LEU A 283 -13.32 9.80 -1.06
CA LEU A 283 -12.25 8.81 -0.90
C LEU A 283 -11.27 9.22 0.20
N GLU A 284 -11.13 10.52 0.46
CA GLU A 284 -10.32 11.08 1.53
C GLU A 284 -10.90 10.76 2.91
N ASP A 285 -12.23 10.79 3.08
CA ASP A 285 -12.87 10.37 4.34
C ASP A 285 -12.54 8.91 4.68
N LEU A 286 -12.70 8.02 3.70
CA LEU A 286 -12.34 6.61 3.84
C LEU A 286 -10.85 6.44 4.14
N SER A 287 -9.99 7.15 3.39
CA SER A 287 -8.54 7.14 3.60
C SER A 287 -8.17 7.56 5.01
N ASN A 288 -8.76 8.64 5.50
CA ASN A 288 -8.45 9.19 6.81
C ASN A 288 -8.84 8.24 7.93
N ALA A 289 -10.05 7.67 7.91
CA ALA A 289 -10.49 6.70 8.91
C ALA A 289 -9.56 5.47 8.98
N VAL A 290 -9.15 4.95 7.82
CA VAL A 290 -8.22 3.81 7.75
C VAL A 290 -6.81 4.21 8.18
N ALA A 291 -6.32 5.39 7.76
CA ALA A 291 -5.00 5.88 8.13
C ALA A 291 -4.89 6.11 9.64
N ASP A 292 -5.89 6.72 10.27
CA ASP A 292 -5.96 6.90 11.72
C ASP A 292 -5.88 5.56 12.46
N THR A 293 -6.61 4.56 11.97
CA THR A 293 -6.55 3.18 12.49
C THR A 293 -5.15 2.61 12.38
N CYS A 294 -4.52 2.73 11.21
CA CYS A 294 -3.17 2.22 10.96
C CYS A 294 -2.13 2.95 11.81
N ILE A 295 -2.29 4.27 12.02
CA ILE A 295 -1.44 5.10 12.86
C ILE A 295 -1.54 4.66 14.33
N CYS A 296 -2.75 4.42 14.83
CA CYS A 296 -2.96 3.86 16.15
C CYS A 296 -2.23 2.51 16.32
N LEU A 297 -2.39 1.58 15.37
CA LEU A 297 -1.77 0.26 15.42
C LEU A 297 -0.23 0.34 15.42
N GLN A 298 0.35 1.12 14.50
CA GLN A 298 1.82 1.24 14.39
C GLN A 298 2.45 1.96 15.59
N ASP A 299 1.79 2.97 16.16
CA ASP A 299 2.27 3.69 17.35
C ASP A 299 2.17 2.83 18.62
N ASN A 300 1.22 1.88 18.67
CA ASN A 300 1.10 0.89 19.74
C ASN A 300 1.88 -0.42 19.48
N ASN A 301 2.74 -0.43 18.44
CA ASN A 301 3.56 -1.59 18.07
C ASN A 301 2.75 -2.87 17.78
N ILE A 302 1.54 -2.74 17.22
CA ILE A 302 0.70 -3.86 16.82
C ILE A 302 0.93 -4.12 15.33
N PRO A 303 1.48 -5.28 14.91
CA PRO A 303 1.65 -5.59 13.51
C PRO A 303 0.31 -5.76 12.79
N TYR A 304 0.23 -5.30 11.54
CA TYR A 304 -1.00 -5.34 10.77
C TYR A 304 -0.76 -5.39 9.27
N ASN A 305 -1.81 -5.77 8.56
CA ASN A 305 -1.88 -5.74 7.10
C ASN A 305 -3.10 -4.94 6.67
N VAL A 306 -3.04 -4.36 5.48
CA VAL A 306 -4.18 -3.66 4.87
C VAL A 306 -4.44 -4.23 3.50
N LEU A 307 -5.67 -4.65 3.21
CA LEU A 307 -6.13 -5.01 1.88
C LEU A 307 -7.09 -3.93 1.38
N ILE A 308 -6.81 -3.36 0.22
CA ILE A 308 -7.71 -2.46 -0.51
C ILE A 308 -8.30 -3.28 -1.67
N SER A 309 -9.63 -3.39 -1.70
CA SER A 309 -10.37 -4.13 -2.71
C SER A 309 -11.50 -3.30 -3.32
N GLU A 310 -12.25 -3.91 -4.24
CA GLU A 310 -13.45 -3.31 -4.86
C GLU A 310 -13.17 -1.91 -5.43
N SER A 311 -12.07 -1.77 -6.16
CA SER A 311 -11.63 -0.50 -6.76
C SER A 311 -11.49 0.65 -5.74
N GLY A 312 -10.97 0.33 -4.54
CA GLY A 312 -10.72 1.32 -3.49
C GLY A 312 -11.91 1.64 -2.59
N LYS A 313 -13.06 0.99 -2.81
CA LYS A 313 -14.29 1.26 -2.04
C LYS A 313 -14.37 0.52 -0.70
N ARG A 314 -13.56 -0.52 -0.55
CA ARG A 314 -13.57 -1.40 0.62
C ARG A 314 -12.15 -1.67 1.09
N VAL A 315 -11.89 -1.43 2.37
CA VAL A 315 -10.57 -1.57 2.96
C VAL A 315 -10.63 -2.43 4.21
N PHE A 316 -9.77 -3.45 4.28
CA PHE A 316 -9.65 -4.36 5.40
C PHE A 316 -8.39 -4.01 6.18
N VAL A 317 -8.50 -3.82 7.49
CA VAL A 317 -7.36 -3.66 8.40
C VAL A 317 -7.30 -4.88 9.32
N LEU A 318 -6.20 -5.61 9.24
CA LEU A 318 -6.03 -6.94 9.82
C LEU A 318 -4.85 -6.95 10.80
N PRO A 319 -5.06 -6.66 12.09
CA PRO A 319 -4.05 -6.85 13.12
C PRO A 319 -3.64 -8.33 13.21
N GLN A 320 -2.34 -8.61 13.35
CA GLN A 320 -1.84 -9.99 13.46
C GLN A 320 -0.69 -10.12 14.47
N CYS A 321 -0.46 -11.36 14.92
CA CYS A 321 0.56 -11.68 15.92
C CYS A 321 1.45 -12.88 15.54
N TYR A 322 1.47 -13.28 14.27
CA TYR A 322 2.14 -14.53 13.88
C TYR A 322 3.65 -14.50 14.13
N ALA A 323 4.34 -13.41 13.77
CA ALA A 323 5.79 -13.30 13.97
C ALA A 323 6.17 -13.34 15.46
N GLU A 324 5.36 -12.75 16.33
CA GLU A 324 5.51 -12.81 17.78
C GLU A 324 5.33 -14.25 18.29
N LYS A 325 4.23 -14.92 17.90
CA LYS A 325 3.99 -16.33 18.25
C LYS A 325 5.11 -17.24 17.76
N GLN A 326 5.66 -16.99 16.56
CA GLN A 326 6.81 -17.75 16.05
C GLN A 326 8.04 -17.55 16.95
N ALA A 327 8.33 -16.33 17.38
CA ALA A 327 9.44 -16.03 18.27
C ALA A 327 9.28 -16.64 19.67
N LEU A 328 8.04 -16.74 20.15
CA LEU A 328 7.68 -17.38 21.43
C LEU A 328 7.60 -18.91 21.34
N GLY A 329 7.69 -19.50 20.15
CA GLY A 329 7.57 -20.94 19.94
C GLY A 329 6.15 -21.48 20.11
N GLU A 330 5.14 -20.63 19.96
CA GLU A 330 3.73 -20.97 20.14
C GLU A 330 3.08 -21.52 18.86
N VAL A 331 3.73 -21.32 17.70
CA VAL A 331 3.25 -21.85 16.42
C VAL A 331 3.60 -23.33 16.28
N SER A 332 2.60 -24.15 15.96
CA SER A 332 2.80 -25.59 15.79
C SER A 332 3.80 -25.94 14.67
N SER A 333 4.56 -27.02 14.84
CA SER A 333 5.56 -27.48 13.86
C SER A 333 4.96 -27.73 12.48
N GLU A 334 3.74 -28.28 12.42
CA GLU A 334 3.03 -28.52 11.15
C GLU A 334 2.81 -27.23 10.36
N VAL A 335 2.49 -26.12 11.03
CA VAL A 335 2.31 -24.81 10.38
C VAL A 335 3.66 -24.22 9.97
N LEU A 336 4.67 -24.33 10.83
CA LEU A 336 6.04 -23.90 10.51
C LEU A 336 6.62 -24.64 9.30
N ASP A 337 6.35 -25.93 9.17
CA ASP A 337 6.84 -26.79 8.10
C ASP A 337 6.29 -26.38 6.73
N THR A 338 5.10 -25.76 6.67
CA THR A 338 4.57 -25.18 5.42
C THR A 338 5.44 -24.05 4.89
N GLN A 339 6.21 -23.41 5.79
CA GLN A 339 7.02 -22.23 5.53
C GLN A 339 6.22 -21.05 4.96
N VAL A 340 4.89 -21.05 5.06
CA VAL A 340 4.08 -19.94 4.58
C VAL A 340 4.34 -18.72 5.46
N ASN A 341 4.55 -17.58 4.81
CA ASN A 341 4.65 -16.28 5.48
C ASN A 341 3.28 -15.61 5.32
N PRO A 342 2.47 -15.49 6.38
CA PRO A 342 1.12 -14.96 6.27
C PRO A 342 1.15 -13.43 6.14
N ALA A 343 1.47 -12.93 4.95
CA ALA A 343 1.34 -11.54 4.58
C ALA A 343 -0.10 -11.25 4.13
N VAL A 344 -0.36 -10.02 3.68
CA VAL A 344 -1.69 -9.56 3.26
C VAL A 344 -2.39 -10.52 2.30
N TRP A 345 -1.67 -11.10 1.33
CA TRP A 345 -2.27 -12.00 0.35
C TRP A 345 -2.77 -13.31 0.98
N GLU A 346 -1.95 -13.92 1.82
CA GLU A 346 -2.29 -15.19 2.48
C GLU A 346 -3.43 -14.99 3.49
N ILE A 347 -3.36 -13.96 4.33
CA ILE A 347 -4.40 -13.70 5.34
C ILE A 347 -5.72 -13.28 4.72
N SER A 348 -5.73 -12.76 3.49
CA SER A 348 -6.94 -12.46 2.75
C SER A 348 -7.48 -13.68 1.98
N GLY A 349 -6.73 -14.79 1.98
CA GLY A 349 -7.16 -16.10 1.51
C GLY A 349 -6.53 -16.56 0.20
N HIS A 350 -5.52 -15.85 -0.33
CA HIS A 350 -4.66 -16.32 -1.40
C HIS A 350 -3.38 -16.94 -0.84
N ILE A 351 -3.40 -18.25 -0.61
CA ILE A 351 -2.34 -19.01 0.04
C ILE A 351 -1.25 -19.37 -0.97
N VAL A 352 -0.12 -18.66 -0.90
CA VAL A 352 1.05 -18.92 -1.75
C VAL A 352 1.93 -20.01 -1.13
N LEU A 353 1.81 -21.21 -1.68
CA LEU A 353 2.49 -22.42 -1.24
C LEU A 353 3.84 -22.58 -1.96
N LYS A 354 4.82 -23.13 -1.24
CA LYS A 354 6.21 -23.25 -1.71
C LYS A 354 6.59 -24.64 -2.19
N ARG A 355 5.84 -25.67 -1.77
CA ARG A 355 6.12 -27.08 -2.04
C ARG A 355 4.94 -27.73 -2.73
N LYS A 356 5.21 -28.59 -3.71
CA LYS A 356 4.19 -29.35 -4.43
C LYS A 356 3.31 -30.19 -3.50
N GLU A 357 3.90 -30.80 -2.47
CA GLU A 357 3.17 -31.61 -1.47
C GLU A 357 2.11 -30.80 -0.70
N ASP A 358 2.44 -29.56 -0.32
CA ASP A 358 1.50 -28.68 0.38
C ASP A 358 0.36 -28.26 -0.55
N TYR A 359 0.68 -27.98 -1.82
CA TYR A 359 -0.30 -27.60 -2.83
C TYR A 359 -1.26 -28.75 -3.16
N GLU A 360 -0.75 -29.96 -3.39
CA GLU A 360 -1.57 -31.14 -3.65
C GLU A 360 -2.45 -31.47 -2.44
N GLY A 361 -1.87 -31.42 -1.24
CA GLY A 361 -2.55 -31.67 0.03
C GLY A 361 -3.29 -30.47 0.61
N ALA A 362 -3.46 -29.37 -0.13
CA ALA A 362 -4.13 -28.15 0.33
C ALA A 362 -5.62 -28.43 0.61
N SER A 363 -6.10 -28.00 1.77
CA SER A 363 -7.49 -28.15 2.19
C SER A 363 -7.94 -26.93 2.99
N GLU A 364 -9.25 -26.69 3.03
CA GLU A 364 -9.84 -25.58 3.77
C GLU A 364 -9.46 -25.64 5.26
N LYS A 365 -9.46 -26.85 5.84
CA LYS A 365 -9.03 -27.07 7.23
C LYS A 365 -7.58 -26.63 7.48
N LYS A 366 -6.66 -26.92 6.54
CA LYS A 366 -5.24 -26.52 6.67
C LYS A 366 -5.08 -25.01 6.54
N ALA A 367 -5.76 -24.41 5.55
CA ALA A 367 -5.76 -22.96 5.36
C ALA A 367 -6.32 -22.24 6.60
N TRP A 368 -7.48 -22.70 7.10
CA TRP A 368 -8.08 -22.18 8.33
C TRP A 368 -7.13 -22.25 9.51
N ARG A 369 -6.50 -23.41 9.72
CA ARG A 369 -5.56 -23.60 10.83
C ARG A 369 -4.37 -22.66 10.75
N LEU A 370 -3.74 -22.53 9.57
CA LEU A 370 -2.65 -21.58 9.35
C LEU A 370 -3.09 -20.17 9.72
N LEU A 371 -4.23 -19.72 9.21
CA LEU A 371 -4.70 -18.35 9.41
C LEU A 371 -5.18 -18.07 10.84
N ALA A 372 -5.71 -19.07 11.54
CA ALA A 372 -6.09 -18.95 12.94
C ALA A 372 -4.87 -18.68 13.85
N GLU A 373 -3.68 -19.21 13.50
CA GLU A 373 -2.44 -18.89 14.22
C GLU A 373 -2.06 -17.41 14.07
N VAL A 374 -2.42 -16.79 12.95
CA VAL A 374 -2.09 -15.39 12.63
C VAL A 374 -2.94 -14.41 13.41
N SER A 375 -4.20 -14.78 13.59
CA SER A 375 -5.24 -13.98 14.23
C SER A 375 -4.94 -13.69 15.70
N LEU A 376 -5.37 -12.52 16.16
CA LEU A 376 -5.42 -12.19 17.58
C LEU A 376 -6.44 -13.06 18.31
N SER A 377 -6.22 -13.27 19.63
CA SER A 377 -7.28 -13.81 20.48
C SER A 377 -8.49 -12.87 20.48
N GLU A 378 -9.65 -13.37 20.90
CA GLU A 378 -10.86 -12.54 20.99
C GLU A 378 -10.65 -11.36 21.94
N GLU A 379 -10.11 -11.64 23.13
CA GLU A 379 -9.85 -10.65 24.17
C GLU A 379 -8.89 -9.57 23.65
N ARG A 380 -7.78 -9.99 23.04
CA ARG A 380 -6.79 -9.06 22.51
C ARG A 380 -7.34 -8.25 21.34
N PHE A 381 -8.17 -8.84 20.49
CA PHE A 381 -8.80 -8.12 19.40
C PHE A 381 -9.75 -7.03 19.93
N GLN A 382 -10.59 -7.34 20.93
CA GLN A 382 -11.48 -6.35 21.54
C GLN A 382 -10.71 -5.21 22.21
N GLU A 383 -9.58 -5.50 22.87
CA GLU A 383 -8.67 -4.47 23.39
C GLU A 383 -8.14 -3.56 22.28
N VAL A 384 -7.67 -4.13 21.17
CA VAL A 384 -7.15 -3.38 20.03
C VAL A 384 -8.24 -2.52 19.39
N VAL A 385 -9.45 -3.06 19.24
CA VAL A 385 -10.60 -2.30 18.74
C VAL A 385 -10.93 -1.12 19.65
N ALA A 386 -10.94 -1.31 20.97
CA ALA A 386 -11.15 -0.22 21.92
C ALA A 386 -10.08 0.88 21.80
N LEU A 387 -8.80 0.49 21.70
CA LEU A 387 -7.68 1.42 21.49
C LEU A 387 -7.82 2.22 20.20
N ILE A 388 -8.24 1.56 19.10
CA ILE A 388 -8.49 2.22 17.81
C ILE A 388 -9.57 3.27 17.96
N PHE A 389 -10.72 2.93 18.55
CA PHE A 389 -11.84 3.87 18.68
C PHE A 389 -11.52 5.05 19.60
N GLU A 390 -10.70 4.86 20.64
CA GLU A 390 -10.21 5.94 21.49
C GLU A 390 -9.31 6.91 20.71
N ALA A 391 -8.34 6.38 19.95
CA ALA A 391 -7.40 7.18 19.16
C ALA A 391 -8.11 7.96 18.04
N ILE A 392 -8.99 7.30 17.30
CA ILE A 392 -9.76 7.91 16.21
C ILE A 392 -10.64 9.05 16.75
N SER A 393 -11.27 8.88 17.91
CA SER A 393 -12.09 9.92 18.54
C SER A 393 -11.27 11.16 18.89
N CYS A 394 -10.01 10.99 19.34
CA CYS A 394 -9.11 12.10 19.63
C CYS A 394 -8.66 12.82 18.35
N ALA A 395 -8.26 12.08 17.31
CA ALA A 395 -7.81 12.66 16.03
C ALA A 395 -8.87 13.51 15.33
N VAL A 396 -10.16 13.20 15.55
CA VAL A 396 -11.28 14.03 15.07
C VAL A 396 -11.34 15.37 15.78
N ILE A 397 -11.24 15.35 17.12
CA ILE A 397 -11.30 16.58 17.92
C ILE A 397 -10.15 17.52 17.53
N GLU A 398 -8.96 16.96 17.33
CA GLU A 398 -7.79 17.73 16.90
C GLU A 398 -8.01 18.38 15.53
N ARG A 399 -8.45 17.64 14.51
CA ARG A 399 -8.72 18.21 13.18
C ARG A 399 -9.84 19.26 13.17
N MET A 400 -10.92 19.03 13.92
CA MET A 400 -11.99 20.03 14.06
C MET A 400 -11.46 21.32 14.71
N SER A 401 -10.55 21.21 15.68
CA SER A 401 -9.94 22.37 16.33
C SER A 401 -8.91 23.10 15.47
N GLU A 402 -8.24 22.41 14.53
CA GLU A 402 -7.34 23.00 13.54
C GLU A 402 -8.12 23.76 12.46
N ASP A 403 -9.22 23.17 11.96
CA ASP A 403 -10.10 23.82 10.99
C ASP A 403 -10.74 25.09 11.58
N GLU A 404 -11.22 25.08 12.83
CA GLU A 404 -11.77 26.27 13.51
C GLU A 404 -10.72 27.39 13.66
N GLN A 405 -9.45 27.05 13.91
CA GLN A 405 -8.37 28.04 14.03
C GLN A 405 -7.96 28.64 12.67
N ASP A 406 -8.13 27.92 11.56
CA ASP A 406 -7.90 28.46 10.22
C ASP A 406 -9.08 29.30 9.71
N VAL A 407 -10.33 29.01 10.13
CA VAL A 407 -11.48 29.89 9.84
C VAL A 407 -11.34 31.24 10.55
N ASP A 408 -10.84 31.28 11.80
CA ASP A 408 -10.62 32.52 12.54
C ASP A 408 -9.51 33.42 11.96
N LYS A 409 -8.62 32.88 11.11
CA LYS A 409 -7.59 33.68 10.40
C LYS A 409 -8.07 34.28 9.08
N VAL A 410 -9.21 33.84 8.54
CA VAL A 410 -9.77 34.35 7.26
C VAL A 410 -10.91 35.37 7.49
N GLY A 411 -11.35 35.56 8.73
CA GLY A 411 -12.45 36.47 9.13
C GLY A 411 -12.11 37.96 9.33
N GLY A 412 -10.90 38.44 8.99
CA GLY A 412 -10.49 39.83 9.19
C GLY A 412 -10.91 40.79 8.06
N ARG A 413 -12.21 40.97 7.79
CA ARG A 413 -12.69 41.90 6.75
C ARG A 413 -13.18 43.23 7.35
N ASN A 414 -12.41 44.28 7.06
CA ASN A 414 -12.78 45.70 6.91
C ASN A 414 -14.07 46.18 7.59
N ASN A 415 -13.93 46.86 8.74
CA ASN A 415 -14.90 47.88 9.16
C ASN A 415 -14.34 49.28 8.90
N GLY A 416 -15.14 50.07 8.18
CA GLY A 416 -14.78 51.32 7.55
C GLY A 416 -14.34 52.43 8.50
N THR A 417 -13.34 53.18 8.05
CA THR A 417 -12.92 54.48 8.56
C THR A 417 -14.05 55.51 8.42
N GLN A 418 -14.62 55.94 9.55
CA GLN A 418 -15.21 57.28 9.68
C GLN A 418 -14.10 58.29 9.95
N ALA A 419 -14.10 59.37 9.16
CA ALA A 419 -13.17 60.49 9.27
C ALA A 419 -13.49 61.37 10.49
N ALA A 420 -12.46 61.71 11.28
CA ALA A 420 -12.42 62.92 12.10
C ALA A 420 -10.97 63.30 12.43
N ILE A 421 -10.42 64.16 11.56
CA ILE A 421 -9.57 65.34 11.80
C ILE A 421 -8.86 65.43 13.18
N MET A 422 -7.52 65.49 13.10
CA MET A 422 -6.56 65.80 14.16
C MET A 422 -6.79 67.14 14.88
N PRO A 423 -6.16 67.30 16.05
CA PRO A 423 -5.29 68.47 16.20
C PRO A 423 -3.90 68.15 16.79
N GLY A 424 -2.89 68.69 16.11
CA GLY A 424 -1.82 69.53 16.69
C GLY A 424 -0.95 68.99 17.83
N LYS A 425 0.33 68.76 17.51
CA LYS A 425 1.45 68.76 18.46
C LYS A 425 1.52 70.09 19.23
N HIS A 426 1.81 70.05 20.53
CA HIS A 426 2.74 70.97 21.18
C HIS A 426 3.36 70.35 22.43
N GLU A 427 4.68 70.42 22.50
CA GLU A 427 5.53 70.10 23.64
C GLU A 427 5.22 71.01 24.85
N CYS A 428 5.38 70.51 26.08
CA CYS A 428 6.31 71.15 27.01
C CYS A 428 6.64 70.31 28.25
N LEU A 429 7.93 70.37 28.58
CA LEU A 429 8.59 69.94 29.80
C LEU A 429 8.21 70.82 31.00
N VAL A 430 8.10 70.15 32.16
CA VAL A 430 8.62 70.53 33.49
C VAL A 430 8.10 71.79 34.21
N GLN A 431 7.46 71.49 35.35
CA GLN A 431 7.53 72.08 36.71
C GLN A 431 7.63 73.61 36.87
N HIS A 432 6.61 74.18 37.54
CA HIS A 432 6.68 74.47 38.98
C HIS A 432 5.29 74.54 39.61
#